data_AF-A0A5C7LFT4-F1
#
_entry.id   AF-A0A5C7LFT4-F1
#
_cell.length_a   1.000
_cell.length_b   1.000
_cell.length_c   1.000
_cell.angle_alpha   90.00
_cell.angle_beta   90.00
_cell.angle_gamma   90.00
#
_symmetry.space_group_name_H-M   'P 1'
#
loop_
_entity.id
_entity.type
_entity.pdbx_description
1 polymer ?
#
loop_
_entity_poly.entity_id
_entity_poly.type
_entity_poly.pdbx_seq_one_letter_code
_entity_poly.pdbx_strand_id
1 'polypeptide(L)'
;MNAYARPLEMSATLDKKYRVLVIDPPWNQGKTGKRKARPNQTTTLDYPTMTKSELLTLPVEQWAEDQSFLWLWATNSKDKKSGEPILRTAFDLMEEWGFSYYTTVTWNKRTGPCPFGPYQIVTEHVLFGYKGKAVFPREHLGKMQTCFTETPTVHSAKPDSFYRQIAEHFEGPRLDVFARQVRDGYDGWGNQYGSLTTEEKRPRSLIYVENHQGVSPAC
;
A
#
# COMPACT_ATOMS: atom_id res chain seq x y z
N MET A 1 25.38 -11.88 -0.97
CA MET A 1 25.53 -11.05 -2.17
C MET A 1 24.18 -10.41 -2.43
N ASN A 2 24.01 -9.12 -2.09
CA ASN A 2 22.74 -8.42 -2.24
C ASN A 2 22.53 -8.08 -3.72
N ALA A 3 21.48 -8.63 -4.33
CA ALA A 3 21.01 -8.17 -5.64
C ALA A 3 20.57 -6.71 -5.48
N TYR A 4 21.39 -5.80 -6.02
CA TYR A 4 21.28 -4.36 -5.85
C TYR A 4 19.93 -3.86 -6.37
N ALA A 5 19.16 -3.22 -5.49
CA ALA A 5 18.06 -2.34 -5.88
C ALA A 5 18.61 -1.31 -6.89
N ARG A 6 18.02 -1.23 -8.08
CA ARG A 6 18.42 -0.21 -9.06
C ARG A 6 18.15 1.18 -8.47
N PRO A 7 18.99 2.20 -8.71
CA PRO A 7 18.64 3.57 -8.34
C PRO A 7 17.29 3.93 -8.98
N LEU A 8 16.40 4.59 -8.22
CA LEU A 8 15.19 5.15 -8.81
C LEU A 8 15.61 6.30 -9.73
N GLU A 9 15.49 6.12 -11.04
CA GLU A 9 15.67 7.23 -11.97
C GLU A 9 14.46 8.17 -11.85
N MET A 10 14.62 9.22 -11.06
CA MET A 10 13.56 10.19 -10.78
C MET A 10 13.13 10.99 -12.02
N SER A 11 13.93 10.96 -13.09
CA SER A 11 13.67 11.61 -14.38
C SER A 11 13.13 10.66 -15.45
N ALA A 12 12.71 9.44 -15.08
CA ALA A 12 12.23 8.48 -16.06
C ALA A 12 10.97 8.99 -16.76
N THR A 13 11.14 9.45 -18.01
CA THR A 13 10.05 9.63 -18.95
C THR A 13 9.56 8.25 -19.34
N LEU A 14 8.30 7.95 -19.01
CA LEU A 14 7.65 6.72 -19.44
C LEU A 14 7.19 6.89 -20.90
N ASP A 15 7.28 5.83 -21.70
CA ASP A 15 6.94 5.85 -23.13
C ASP A 15 5.46 6.14 -23.41
N LYS A 16 4.62 6.06 -22.38
CA LYS A 16 3.18 6.34 -22.45
C LYS A 16 2.66 6.97 -21.17
N LYS A 17 1.49 7.58 -21.28
CA LYS A 17 0.69 8.08 -20.17
C LYS A 17 -0.31 7.04 -19.69
N TYR A 18 -0.79 7.22 -18.47
CA TYR A 18 -1.63 6.26 -17.76
C TYR A 18 -2.95 6.89 -17.32
N ARG A 19 -4.02 6.14 -17.53
CA ARG A 19 -5.37 6.49 -17.07
C ARG A 19 -5.61 6.07 -15.62
N VAL A 20 -4.90 5.04 -15.16
CA VAL A 20 -5.00 4.49 -13.81
C VAL A 20 -3.62 4.49 -13.17
N LEU A 21 -3.47 5.18 -12.05
CA LEU A 21 -2.24 5.20 -11.27
C LEU A 21 -2.53 4.65 -9.88
N VAL A 22 -1.74 3.66 -9.45
CA VAL A 22 -1.72 3.16 -8.08
C VAL A 22 -0.35 3.47 -7.52
N ILE A 23 -0.28 4.20 -6.41
CA ILE A 23 1.00 4.65 -5.84
C ILE A 23 1.05 4.24 -4.37
N ASP A 24 2.08 3.49 -3.99
CA ASP A 24 2.38 3.10 -2.61
C ASP A 24 3.73 3.66 -2.17
N PRO A 25 3.80 4.96 -1.77
CA PRO A 25 5.06 5.59 -1.47
C PRO A 25 5.83 4.86 -0.36
N PRO A 26 7.17 4.82 -0.44
CA PRO A 26 8.01 4.25 0.61
C PRO A 26 8.10 5.24 1.78
N TRP A 27 6.98 5.44 2.48
CA TRP A 27 6.83 6.39 3.58
C TRP A 27 7.95 6.26 4.60
N ASN A 28 8.53 7.38 5.03
CA ASN A 28 9.54 7.45 6.07
C ASN A 28 8.96 7.25 7.49
N GLN A 29 8.26 6.13 7.68
CA GLN A 29 7.69 5.69 8.94
C GLN A 29 8.60 4.65 9.63
N GLY A 30 8.43 4.46 10.94
CA GLY A 30 9.13 3.43 11.71
C GLY A 30 8.38 2.10 11.77
N LYS A 31 9.06 1.00 12.13
CA LYS A 31 8.36 -0.24 12.55
C LYS A 31 7.68 -0.02 13.90
N THR A 32 6.65 -0.81 14.19
CA THR A 32 5.98 -0.82 15.50
C THR A 32 6.84 -1.48 16.58
N GLY A 33 7.93 -0.80 16.95
CA GLY A 33 8.77 -1.05 18.13
C GLY A 33 9.37 -2.46 18.27
N LYS A 34 10.18 -2.65 19.32
CA LYS A 34 10.53 -3.98 19.82
C LYS A 34 9.36 -4.51 20.64
N ARG A 35 8.90 -5.74 20.36
CA ARG A 35 7.87 -6.40 21.17
C ARG A 35 8.53 -7.46 22.03
N LYS A 36 8.10 -7.63 23.30
CA LYS A 36 8.58 -8.74 24.15
C LYS A 36 8.42 -10.10 23.48
N ALA A 37 7.32 -10.29 22.74
CA ALA A 37 7.06 -11.51 21.96
C ALA A 37 7.93 -11.67 20.70
N ARG A 38 8.69 -10.65 20.30
CA ARG A 38 9.58 -10.65 19.11
C ARG A 38 10.88 -9.89 19.42
N PRO A 39 11.75 -10.44 20.28
CA PRO A 39 12.92 -9.74 20.80
C PRO A 39 13.95 -9.37 19.72
N ASN A 40 13.97 -10.11 18.60
CA ASN A 40 14.89 -9.90 17.47
C ASN A 40 14.38 -8.89 16.43
N GLN A 41 13.19 -8.28 16.63
CA GLN A 41 12.62 -7.34 15.66
C GLN A 41 13.32 -5.97 15.75
N THR A 42 13.85 -5.47 14.63
CA THR A 42 14.43 -4.12 14.52
C THR A 42 13.34 -3.05 14.43
N THR A 43 13.70 -1.80 14.73
CA THR A 43 12.80 -0.64 14.60
C THR A 43 12.85 0.03 13.23
N THR A 44 13.88 -0.28 12.44
CA THR A 44 14.12 0.25 11.09
C THR A 44 13.45 -0.61 10.03
N LEU A 45 12.87 0.03 9.01
CA LEU A 45 12.40 -0.65 7.81
C LEU A 45 13.59 -1.27 7.07
N ASP A 46 13.36 -2.40 6.43
CA ASP A 46 14.41 -3.15 5.70
C ASP A 46 14.53 -2.67 4.24
N TYR A 47 13.98 -1.49 3.94
CA TYR A 47 13.95 -0.86 2.62
C TYR A 47 14.17 0.66 2.75
N PRO A 48 14.76 1.32 1.73
CA PRO A 48 14.93 2.76 1.73
C PRO A 48 13.57 3.47 1.71
N THR A 49 13.48 4.58 2.44
CA THR A 49 12.28 5.41 2.53
C THR A 49 12.53 6.78 1.90
N MET A 50 11.48 7.44 1.43
CA MET A 50 11.55 8.80 0.89
C MET A 50 10.91 9.81 1.84
N THR A 51 11.49 11.00 1.90
CA THR A 51 10.95 12.19 2.55
C THR A 51 9.83 12.80 1.70
N LYS A 52 8.99 13.64 2.31
CA LYS A 52 7.97 14.42 1.58
C LYS A 52 8.56 15.20 0.40
N SER A 53 9.69 15.88 0.61
CA SER A 53 10.35 16.65 -0.44
C SER A 53 10.83 15.79 -1.60
N GLU A 54 11.34 14.59 -1.35
CA GLU A 54 11.70 13.64 -2.41
C GLU A 54 10.47 13.06 -3.12
N LEU A 55 9.36 12.87 -2.42
CA LEU A 55 8.12 12.39 -3.06
C LEU A 55 7.50 13.46 -3.97
N LEU A 56 7.58 14.73 -3.57
CA LEU A 56 7.08 15.86 -4.36
C LEU A 56 7.84 16.05 -5.68
N THR A 57 9.08 15.56 -5.80
CA THR A 57 9.86 15.70 -7.04
C THR A 57 9.52 14.64 -8.09
N LEU A 58 8.64 13.67 -7.78
CA LEU A 58 8.23 12.66 -8.74
C LEU A 58 7.35 13.27 -9.85
N PRO A 59 7.63 13.00 -11.14
CA PRO A 59 6.88 13.57 -12.25
C PRO A 59 5.55 12.82 -12.51
N VAL A 60 4.78 12.53 -11.46
CA VAL A 60 3.51 11.78 -11.54
C VAL A 60 2.53 12.46 -12.49
N GLU A 61 2.51 13.80 -12.49
CA GLU A 61 1.68 14.57 -13.40
C GLU A 61 1.98 14.25 -14.88
N GLN A 62 3.26 14.02 -15.22
CA GLN A 62 3.70 13.73 -16.58
C GLN A 62 3.38 12.30 -17.00
N TRP A 63 3.30 11.38 -16.03
CA TRP A 63 2.88 10.00 -16.25
C TRP A 63 1.36 9.88 -16.43
N ALA A 64 0.59 10.84 -15.94
CA ALA A 64 -0.86 10.81 -15.98
C ALA A 64 -1.43 11.33 -17.32
N GLU A 65 -2.47 10.65 -17.83
CA GLU A 65 -3.35 11.23 -18.85
C GLU A 65 -4.14 12.43 -18.28
N ASP A 66 -4.62 13.32 -19.15
CA ASP A 66 -5.42 14.50 -18.76
C ASP A 66 -6.77 14.11 -18.11
N GLN A 67 -7.28 12.92 -18.42
CA GLN A 67 -8.41 12.28 -17.74
C GLN A 67 -7.91 10.98 -17.10
N SER A 68 -7.59 11.04 -15.80
CA SER A 68 -6.98 9.89 -15.11
C SER A 68 -7.41 9.83 -13.64
N PHE A 69 -7.11 8.69 -13.03
CA PHE A 69 -7.47 8.38 -11.65
C PHE A 69 -6.25 7.92 -10.86
N LEU A 70 -6.20 8.31 -9.59
CA LEU A 70 -5.12 8.00 -8.67
C LEU A 70 -5.65 7.27 -7.44
N TRP A 71 -5.01 6.16 -7.09
CA TRP A 71 -5.14 5.47 -5.81
C TRP A 71 -3.82 5.61 -5.05
N LEU A 72 -3.80 6.48 -4.05
CA LEU A 72 -2.62 6.78 -3.25
C LEU A 72 -2.71 6.11 -1.88
N TRP A 73 -1.91 5.08 -1.65
CA TRP A 73 -1.85 4.37 -0.37
C TRP A 73 -1.22 5.23 0.72
N ALA A 74 -1.89 5.31 1.86
CA ALA A 74 -1.45 6.02 3.05
C ALA A 74 -1.65 5.18 4.31
N THR A 75 -0.78 5.39 5.29
CA THR A 75 -0.85 4.66 6.56
C THR A 75 -1.37 5.56 7.69
N ASN A 76 -1.92 4.94 8.75
CA ASN A 76 -2.27 5.62 10.00
C ASN A 76 -1.04 5.87 10.88
N SER A 77 -0.01 6.48 10.29
CA SER A 77 1.27 6.74 10.93
C SER A 77 1.69 8.19 10.72
N LYS A 78 2.88 8.51 11.19
CA LYS A 78 3.55 9.79 10.99
C LYS A 78 4.96 9.57 10.47
N ASP A 79 5.47 10.55 9.75
CA ASP A 79 6.89 10.60 9.40
C ASP A 79 7.73 10.56 10.69
N LYS A 80 8.77 9.72 10.71
CA LYS A 80 9.58 9.46 11.90
C LYS A 80 10.50 10.63 12.26
N LYS A 81 10.77 11.54 11.31
CA LYS A 81 11.68 12.67 11.45
C LYS A 81 10.91 13.97 11.68
N SER A 82 9.92 14.29 10.83
CA SER A 82 9.13 15.51 10.95
C SER A 82 7.95 15.39 11.92
N GLY A 83 7.47 14.16 12.18
CA GLY A 83 6.27 13.93 12.97
C GLY A 83 4.96 14.25 12.25
N GLU A 84 5.02 14.65 10.97
CA GLU A 84 3.85 14.96 10.16
C GLU A 84 3.01 13.71 9.90
N PRO A 85 1.67 13.76 10.03
CA PRO A 85 0.81 12.63 9.69
C PRO A 85 0.98 12.24 8.22
N ILE A 86 1.17 10.94 7.94
CA ILE A 86 1.32 10.45 6.56
C ILE A 86 0.08 10.76 5.72
N LEU A 87 -1.11 10.73 6.32
CA LEU A 87 -2.35 11.13 5.65
C LEU A 87 -2.30 12.60 5.17
N ARG A 88 -1.74 13.52 5.95
CA ARG A 88 -1.59 14.93 5.53
C ARG A 88 -0.64 15.01 4.34
N THR A 89 0.52 14.37 4.43
CA THR A 89 1.47 14.31 3.31
C THR A 89 0.85 13.71 2.05
N ALA A 90 0.00 12.69 2.18
CA ALA A 90 -0.68 12.09 1.03
C ALA A 90 -1.66 13.05 0.34
N PHE A 91 -2.38 13.90 1.09
CA PHE A 91 -3.19 14.96 0.49
C PHE A 91 -2.33 15.99 -0.25
N ASP A 92 -1.23 16.42 0.36
CA ASP A 92 -0.33 17.39 -0.26
C ASP A 92 0.29 16.84 -1.56
N LEU A 93 0.67 15.56 -1.58
CA LEU A 93 1.18 14.89 -2.80
C LEU A 93 0.10 14.76 -3.88
N MET A 94 -1.13 14.41 -3.51
CA MET A 94 -2.24 14.32 -4.45
C MET A 94 -2.48 15.66 -5.16
N GLU A 95 -2.47 16.75 -4.41
CA GLU A 95 -2.63 18.11 -4.94
C GLU A 95 -1.44 18.51 -5.83
N GLU A 96 -0.20 18.32 -5.38
CA GLU A 96 1.01 18.64 -6.16
C GLU A 96 1.06 17.86 -7.48
N TRP A 97 0.63 16.60 -7.48
CA TRP A 97 0.60 15.77 -8.69
C TRP A 97 -0.59 16.10 -9.62
N GLY A 98 -1.40 17.10 -9.29
CA GLY A 98 -2.49 17.61 -10.12
C GLY A 98 -3.78 16.80 -10.04
N PHE A 99 -4.01 16.08 -8.94
CA PHE A 99 -5.23 15.30 -8.70
C PHE A 99 -6.12 15.97 -7.65
N SER A 100 -7.42 15.98 -7.92
CA SER A 100 -8.45 16.36 -6.95
C SER A 100 -8.89 15.14 -6.14
N TYR A 101 -9.06 15.32 -4.83
CA TYR A 101 -9.62 14.28 -3.96
C TYR A 101 -11.09 13.97 -4.31
N TYR A 102 -11.44 12.68 -4.34
CA TYR A 102 -12.82 12.22 -4.50
C TYR A 102 -13.34 11.52 -3.25
N THR A 103 -12.66 10.46 -2.80
CA THR A 103 -13.05 9.70 -1.61
C THR A 103 -11.88 8.93 -1.02
N THR A 104 -12.08 8.33 0.16
CA THR A 104 -11.08 7.47 0.80
C THR A 104 -11.60 6.03 0.81
N VAL A 105 -10.80 5.11 0.30
CA VAL A 105 -11.02 3.67 0.41
C VAL A 105 -10.17 3.11 1.55
N THR A 106 -10.69 2.17 2.32
CA THR A 106 -10.02 1.62 3.50
C THR A 106 -9.86 0.11 3.39
N TRP A 107 -8.62 -0.36 3.54
CA TRP A 107 -8.31 -1.77 3.70
C TRP A 107 -8.38 -2.15 5.17
N ASN A 108 -9.36 -2.98 5.54
CA ASN A 108 -9.40 -3.65 6.83
C ASN A 108 -8.57 -4.95 6.80
N LYS A 109 -7.48 -4.96 7.54
CA LYS A 109 -6.53 -6.08 7.67
C LYS A 109 -7.00 -7.16 8.65
N ARG A 110 -8.19 -7.00 9.26
CA ARG A 110 -8.80 -7.81 10.34
C ARG A 110 -8.06 -7.72 11.67
N THR A 111 -6.74 -7.77 11.65
CA THR A 111 -5.86 -7.71 12.82
C THR A 111 -4.64 -6.86 12.52
N GLY A 112 -3.97 -6.38 13.56
CA GLY A 112 -2.82 -5.52 13.39
C GLY A 112 -2.04 -5.24 14.68
N PRO A 113 -0.99 -4.41 14.58
CA PRO A 113 -0.27 -3.92 15.74
C PRO A 113 -1.18 -3.16 16.71
N CYS A 114 -0.99 -3.32 18.02
CA CYS A 114 -1.40 -2.33 19.01
C CYS A 114 -0.13 -1.82 19.69
N PRO A 115 0.62 -0.90 19.04
CA PRO A 115 1.96 -0.54 19.47
C PRO A 115 1.96 0.46 20.62
N PHE A 116 0.96 1.34 20.63
CA PHE A 116 0.85 2.49 21.53
C PHE A 116 -0.64 2.79 21.74
N GLY A 117 -1.06 2.99 22.99
CA GLY A 117 -2.45 3.35 23.31
C GLY A 117 -3.46 2.20 23.16
N PRO A 118 -4.76 2.50 23.25
CA PRO A 118 -5.82 1.48 23.26
C PRO A 118 -6.22 0.97 21.87
N TYR A 119 -5.69 1.56 20.79
CA TYR A 119 -6.15 1.29 19.43
C TYR A 119 -5.26 0.32 18.68
N GLN A 120 -5.86 -0.77 18.20
CA GLN A 120 -5.22 -1.68 17.26
C GLN A 120 -5.27 -1.10 15.84
N ILE A 121 -4.12 -1.00 15.19
CA ILE A 121 -3.97 -0.50 13.81
C ILE A 121 -4.33 -1.62 12.84
N VAL A 122 -5.62 -1.81 12.61
CA VAL A 122 -6.16 -2.84 11.70
C VAL A 122 -6.43 -2.32 10.29
N THR A 123 -6.21 -1.04 10.01
CA THR A 123 -6.51 -0.43 8.71
C THR A 123 -5.29 0.15 8.00
N GLU A 124 -5.40 0.26 6.68
CA GLU A 124 -4.63 1.13 5.79
C GLU A 124 -5.61 1.88 4.88
N HIS A 125 -5.26 3.09 4.46
CA HIS A 125 -6.15 3.95 3.68
C HIS A 125 -5.60 4.17 2.28
N VAL A 126 -6.49 4.46 1.35
CA VAL A 126 -6.17 4.78 -0.03
C VAL A 126 -6.97 6.03 -0.39
N LEU A 127 -6.26 7.13 -0.61
CA LEU A 127 -6.90 8.33 -1.14
C LEU A 127 -7.18 8.08 -2.62
N PHE A 128 -8.45 8.16 -3.01
CA PHE A 128 -8.87 8.09 -4.39
C PHE A 128 -9.09 9.50 -4.93
N GLY A 129 -8.38 9.83 -6.00
CA GLY A 129 -8.44 11.13 -6.67
C GLY A 129 -8.56 11.01 -8.18
N TYR A 130 -8.82 12.13 -8.82
CA TYR A 130 -8.99 12.24 -10.27
C TYR A 130 -8.31 13.49 -10.82
N LYS A 131 -7.81 13.39 -12.06
CA LYS A 131 -7.39 14.52 -12.88
C LYS A 131 -8.39 14.69 -14.01
N GLY A 132 -8.79 15.94 -14.26
CA GLY A 132 -9.84 16.23 -15.23
C GLY A 132 -11.24 16.15 -14.63
N LYS A 133 -12.10 15.27 -15.17
CA LYS A 133 -13.49 15.10 -14.71
C LYS A 133 -13.71 13.70 -14.13
N ALA A 134 -14.35 13.64 -12.96
CA ALA A 134 -14.77 12.39 -12.33
C ALA A 134 -16.01 11.80 -13.03
N VAL A 135 -15.81 11.18 -14.20
CA VAL A 135 -16.87 10.53 -14.99
C VAL A 135 -16.73 9.02 -14.88
N PHE A 136 -17.83 8.36 -14.52
CA PHE A 136 -17.90 6.91 -14.35
C PHE A 136 -19.03 6.33 -15.22
N PRO A 137 -18.81 5.17 -15.90
CA PRO A 137 -19.88 4.48 -16.61
C PRO A 137 -21.00 4.05 -15.65
N ARG A 138 -22.25 4.10 -16.12
CA ARG A 138 -23.43 3.87 -15.28
C ARG A 138 -23.47 2.47 -14.69
N GLU A 139 -23.02 1.49 -15.46
CA GLU A 139 -22.90 0.08 -15.10
C GLU A 139 -21.97 -0.19 -13.91
N HIS A 140 -21.01 0.70 -13.66
CA HIS A 140 -20.04 0.58 -12.55
C HIS A 140 -20.46 1.34 -11.28
N LEU A 141 -21.51 2.19 -11.34
CA LEU A 141 -21.94 2.97 -10.18
C LEU A 141 -22.37 2.06 -9.03
N GLY A 142 -21.83 2.31 -7.83
CA GLY A 142 -22.16 1.57 -6.60
C GLY A 142 -21.57 0.16 -6.51
N LYS A 143 -20.67 -0.25 -7.43
CA LYS A 143 -20.08 -1.60 -7.46
C LYS A 143 -18.81 -1.75 -6.61
N MET A 144 -18.18 -0.63 -6.24
CA MET A 144 -16.99 -0.61 -5.37
C MET A 144 -17.34 -0.03 -4.00
N GLN A 145 -16.97 -0.75 -2.93
CA GLN A 145 -17.15 -0.29 -1.56
C GLN A 145 -15.93 0.52 -1.12
N THR A 146 -16.15 1.55 -0.30
CA THR A 146 -15.07 2.34 0.33
C THR A 146 -14.37 1.60 1.48
N CYS A 147 -14.77 0.36 1.78
CA CYS A 147 -14.11 -0.50 2.74
C CYS A 147 -14.06 -1.93 2.20
N PHE A 148 -12.90 -2.55 2.24
CA PHE A 148 -12.72 -3.96 1.88
C PHE A 148 -11.87 -4.67 2.93
N THR A 149 -12.09 -5.97 3.11
CA THR A 149 -11.46 -6.75 4.18
C THR A 149 -10.64 -7.91 3.62
N GLU A 150 -9.33 -7.87 3.82
CA GLU A 150 -8.42 -8.95 3.41
C GLU A 150 -7.26 -9.10 4.39
N THR A 151 -6.80 -10.33 4.63
CA THR A 151 -5.68 -10.58 5.55
C THR A 151 -4.35 -10.32 4.85
N PRO A 152 -3.43 -9.51 5.43
CA PRO A 152 -2.11 -9.29 4.84
C PRO A 152 -1.31 -10.58 4.70
N THR A 153 -0.62 -10.73 3.56
CA THR A 153 0.28 -11.85 3.27
C THR A 153 1.72 -11.52 3.72
N VAL A 154 2.54 -10.96 2.84
CA VAL A 154 3.90 -10.49 3.12
C VAL A 154 3.86 -9.06 3.67
N HIS A 155 4.91 -8.65 4.38
CA HIS A 155 4.99 -7.30 4.94
C HIS A 155 4.88 -6.23 3.84
N SER A 156 3.93 -5.32 4.00
CA SER A 156 3.62 -4.22 3.07
C SER A 156 3.19 -4.68 1.66
N ALA A 157 2.85 -5.95 1.46
CA ALA A 157 2.26 -6.41 0.20
C ALA A 157 0.78 -6.04 0.17
N LYS A 158 0.40 -5.23 -0.82
CA LYS A 158 -0.99 -4.80 -1.01
C LYS A 158 -1.80 -5.92 -1.68
N PRO A 159 -3.09 -6.10 -1.31
CA PRO A 159 -3.92 -7.20 -1.83
C PRO A 159 -4.07 -7.23 -3.35
N ASP A 160 -3.97 -8.41 -3.97
CA ASP A 160 -4.19 -8.56 -5.41
C ASP A 160 -5.66 -8.32 -5.79
N SER A 161 -6.59 -8.59 -4.88
CA SER A 161 -8.02 -8.30 -5.06
C SER A 161 -8.29 -6.81 -5.32
N PHE A 162 -7.53 -5.92 -4.68
CA PHE A 162 -7.64 -4.48 -4.84
C PHE A 162 -7.28 -4.06 -6.27
N TYR A 163 -6.16 -4.55 -6.80
CA TYR A 163 -5.73 -4.26 -8.18
C TYR A 163 -6.70 -4.86 -9.21
N ARG A 164 -7.19 -6.08 -8.97
CA ARG A 164 -8.22 -6.69 -9.84
C ARG A 164 -9.50 -5.87 -9.87
N GLN A 165 -9.98 -5.41 -8.71
CA GLN A 165 -11.20 -4.59 -8.65
C GLN A 165 -11.04 -3.28 -9.42
N ILE A 166 -9.88 -2.62 -9.34
CA ILE A 166 -9.60 -1.42 -10.15
C ILE A 166 -9.62 -1.77 -11.64
N ALA A 167 -8.93 -2.85 -12.05
CA ALA A 167 -8.89 -3.26 -13.46
C ALA A 167 -10.27 -3.62 -14.03
N GLU A 168 -11.19 -4.14 -13.22
CA GLU A 168 -12.57 -4.46 -13.59
C GLU A 168 -13.46 -3.22 -13.79
N HIS A 169 -13.16 -2.09 -13.14
CA HIS A 169 -14.01 -0.89 -13.14
C HIS A 169 -13.40 0.31 -13.89
N PHE A 170 -12.10 0.24 -14.19
CA PHE A 170 -11.36 1.31 -14.84
C PHE A 170 -10.55 0.77 -16.01
N GLU A 171 -10.84 1.32 -17.18
CA GLU A 171 -10.17 1.01 -18.43
C GLU A 171 -8.93 1.88 -18.67
N GLY A 172 -8.12 1.47 -19.65
CA GLY A 172 -6.93 2.19 -20.11
C GLY A 172 -5.63 1.68 -19.49
N PRO A 173 -4.50 2.29 -19.87
CA PRO A 173 -3.18 1.92 -19.36
C PRO A 173 -3.09 2.16 -17.84
N ARG A 174 -2.49 1.20 -17.11
CA ARG A 174 -2.38 1.23 -15.65
C ARG A 174 -0.93 1.15 -15.18
N LEU A 175 -0.57 1.98 -14.20
CA LEU A 175 0.77 2.04 -13.61
C LEU A 175 0.70 1.76 -12.11
N ASP A 176 1.54 0.84 -11.63
CA ASP A 176 1.82 0.59 -10.21
C ASP A 176 3.19 1.19 -9.84
N VAL A 177 3.18 2.26 -9.06
CA VAL A 177 4.37 3.04 -8.68
C VAL A 177 4.85 2.59 -7.31
N PHE A 178 6.16 2.35 -7.21
CA PHE A 178 6.84 1.61 -6.15
C PHE A 178 6.44 0.12 -6.09
N ALA A 179 6.08 -0.44 -7.24
CA ALA A 179 5.69 -1.83 -7.37
C ALA A 179 6.82 -2.77 -6.95
N ARG A 180 6.45 -3.83 -6.22
CA ARG A 180 7.34 -4.97 -5.88
C ARG A 180 6.93 -6.27 -6.56
N GLN A 181 5.70 -6.34 -7.03
CA GLN A 181 5.09 -7.50 -7.69
C GLN A 181 4.78 -7.16 -9.14
N VAL A 182 4.92 -8.15 -10.03
CA VAL A 182 4.32 -8.05 -11.37
C VAL A 182 2.83 -8.32 -11.23
N ARG A 183 1.99 -7.44 -11.81
CA ARG A 183 0.54 -7.58 -11.77
C ARG A 183 0.00 -7.57 -13.18
N ASP A 184 -0.89 -8.51 -13.47
CA ASP A 184 -1.51 -8.57 -14.78
C ASP A 184 -2.28 -7.28 -15.09
N GLY A 185 -2.09 -6.74 -16.30
CA GLY A 185 -2.70 -5.48 -16.74
C GLY A 185 -2.13 -4.20 -16.12
N TYR A 186 -1.00 -4.26 -15.39
CA TYR A 186 -0.28 -3.09 -14.86
C TYR A 186 1.18 -3.09 -15.29
N ASP A 187 1.65 -1.94 -15.76
CA ASP A 187 3.08 -1.66 -15.81
C ASP A 187 3.56 -1.31 -14.40
N GLY A 188 4.79 -1.70 -14.07
CA GLY A 188 5.39 -1.38 -12.78
C GLY A 188 6.54 -0.41 -12.90
N TRP A 189 6.61 0.54 -11.97
CA TRP A 189 7.75 1.42 -11.77
C TRP A 189 8.26 1.28 -10.35
N GLY A 190 9.55 1.03 -10.18
CA GLY A 190 10.15 0.90 -8.85
C GLY A 190 11.47 0.14 -8.89
N ASN A 191 12.35 0.44 -7.93
CA ASN A 191 13.66 -0.20 -7.79
C ASN A 191 13.60 -1.67 -7.37
N GLN A 192 12.43 -2.14 -6.95
CA GLN A 192 12.14 -3.50 -6.51
C GLN A 192 11.09 -4.20 -7.40
N TYR A 193 10.78 -3.65 -8.57
CA TYR A 193 9.76 -4.24 -9.44
C TYR A 193 10.11 -5.68 -9.83
N GLY A 194 9.15 -6.60 -9.63
CA GLY A 194 9.31 -8.03 -9.86
C GLY A 194 10.12 -8.80 -8.81
N SER A 195 10.52 -8.17 -7.69
CA SER A 195 11.29 -8.83 -6.64
C SER A 195 10.47 -9.76 -5.75
N LEU A 196 9.15 -9.54 -5.63
CA LEU A 196 8.26 -10.36 -4.81
C LEU A 196 7.57 -11.41 -5.70
N THR A 197 7.83 -12.68 -5.41
CA THR A 197 7.17 -13.82 -6.08
C THR A 197 5.92 -14.25 -5.31
N THR A 198 4.92 -14.77 -6.02
CA THR A 198 3.57 -15.09 -5.50
C THR A 198 3.55 -16.23 -4.45
N GLU A 199 4.68 -16.89 -4.20
CA GLU A 199 4.80 -18.07 -3.32
C GLU A 199 5.14 -17.74 -1.85
N GLU A 200 5.44 -16.49 -1.52
CA GLU A 200 5.79 -16.09 -0.14
C GLU A 200 4.55 -15.93 0.78
N LYS A 201 3.70 -16.96 0.88
CA LYS A 201 2.66 -16.97 1.91
C LYS A 201 3.33 -17.19 3.27
N ARG A 202 3.07 -16.31 4.25
CA ARG A 202 3.58 -16.45 5.63
C ARG A 202 3.35 -17.90 6.12
N PRO A 203 4.39 -18.61 6.58
CA PRO A 203 4.18 -19.91 7.21
C PRO A 203 3.29 -19.72 8.43
N ARG A 204 2.14 -20.40 8.45
CA ARG A 204 1.32 -20.51 9.64
C ARG A 204 2.07 -21.42 10.61
N SER A 205 2.76 -20.85 11.59
CA SER A 205 3.07 -21.62 12.81
C SER A 205 1.76 -21.79 13.59
N LEU A 206 0.93 -22.75 13.18
CA LEU A 206 -0.12 -23.28 14.03
C LEU A 206 0.58 -24.13 15.08
N ILE A 207 0.93 -23.53 16.22
CA ILE A 207 1.18 -24.32 17.43
C ILE A 207 -0.20 -24.76 17.90
N TYR A 208 -0.61 -25.96 17.50
CA TYR A 208 -1.63 -26.68 18.26
C TYR A 208 -1.02 -26.95 19.64
N VAL A 209 -1.56 -26.31 20.67
CA VAL A 209 -1.34 -26.78 22.03
C VAL A 209 -2.17 -28.04 22.13
N GLU A 210 -1.52 -29.21 22.15
CA GLU A 210 -2.20 -30.49 22.35
C GLU A 210 -3.04 -30.42 23.63
N ASN A 211 -4.30 -30.82 23.49
CA ASN A 211 -5.25 -30.92 24.58
C ASN A 211 -4.64 -31.71 25.74
N HIS A 212 -4.62 -31.11 26.92
CA HIS A 212 -4.47 -31.86 28.16
C HIS A 212 -5.67 -32.81 28.31
N GLN A 213 -5.47 -34.07 27.92
CA GLN A 213 -6.19 -35.18 28.53
C GLN A 213 -5.69 -35.32 29.97
N GLY A 214 -6.60 -35.26 30.93
CA GLY A 214 -6.27 -35.64 32.30
C GLY A 214 -7.06 -34.94 33.38
N VAL A 215 -8.40 -35.05 33.38
CA VAL A 215 -9.13 -35.08 34.66
C VAL A 215 -10.18 -36.19 34.58
N SER A 216 -9.96 -37.22 35.38
CA SER A 216 -10.84 -38.36 35.63
C SER A 216 -12.15 -37.88 36.28
N PRO A 217 -13.32 -38.47 35.97
CA PRO A 217 -14.50 -38.30 36.80
C PRO A 217 -14.35 -39.22 38.02
N ALA A 218 -14.42 -38.65 39.23
CA ALA A 218 -14.61 -39.42 40.45
C ALA A 218 -15.52 -38.65 41.41
N CYS A 219 -16.67 -39.28 41.67
CA CYS A 219 -17.69 -39.07 42.70
C CYS A 219 -18.46 -37.75 42.76
#